data_AF-A0AAQ1G6J3-F1
#
_entry.id   AF-A0AAQ1G6J3-F1
#
_cell.length_a   1.000
_cell.length_b   1.000
_cell.length_c   1.000
_cell.angle_alpha   90.00
_cell.angle_beta   90.00
_cell.angle_gamma   90.00
#
_symmetry.space_group_name_H-M   'P 1'
#
loop_
_entity.id
_entity.type
_entity.pdbx_description
1 polymer ?
#
loop_
_entity_poly.entity_id
_entity_poly.type
_entity_poly.pdbx_seq_one_letter_code
_entity_poly.pdbx_strand_id
1 'polypeptide(L)'
;MAKYCAECSTELVGEAPQCRSCGAVRGDAVYTSRVAAAALAFFTGAFGMHRFYLGQWWGIFYLLLCWTGIPSLVAFVEGIVILSTSQKAWNDNYNKGLSLGIEKGGVVIVVPLIFMAFLGIGMLAAIALPAYQDYTRRSQILESHQLAEQLKPLVEDYLQQHQEWPERYSQLAAGDIVIPEMVDSVEINTGAIIVWPASSVGVYGYMMYSPLRYGEGVKWRCTESTVEAKYLPGSCR
;
A
#
# COMPACT_ATOMS: atom_id res chain seq x y z
N MET A 1 60.27 -10.60 0.95
CA MET A 1 60.49 -11.41 2.17
C MET A 1 59.63 -12.66 2.06
N ALA A 2 60.22 -13.85 2.17
CA ALA A 2 59.46 -15.10 2.20
C ALA A 2 58.62 -15.17 3.48
N LYS A 3 57.38 -15.66 3.38
CA LYS A 3 56.48 -15.84 4.53
C LYS A 3 56.45 -17.34 4.86
N TYR A 4 56.55 -17.69 6.13
CA TYR A 4 56.50 -19.07 6.61
C TYR A 4 55.18 -19.34 7.35
N CYS A 5 54.70 -20.57 7.31
CA CYS A 5 53.53 -21.00 8.07
C CYS A 5 53.86 -21.05 9.57
N ALA A 6 53.01 -20.44 10.41
CA ALA A 6 53.20 -20.43 11.86
C ALA A 6 53.11 -21.82 12.50
N GLU A 7 52.40 -22.76 11.88
CA GLU A 7 52.15 -24.09 12.46
C GLU A 7 53.19 -25.13 12.04
N CYS A 8 53.57 -25.15 10.75
CA CYS A 8 54.43 -26.21 10.18
C CYS A 8 55.76 -25.69 9.63
N SER A 9 56.06 -24.39 9.79
CA SER A 9 57.30 -23.73 9.33
C SER A 9 57.63 -23.88 7.83
N THR A 10 56.69 -24.36 7.01
CA THR A 10 56.87 -24.49 5.56
C THR A 10 56.75 -23.12 4.90
N GLU A 11 57.55 -22.86 3.87
CA GLU A 11 57.46 -21.64 3.08
C GLU A 11 56.11 -21.54 2.35
N LEU A 12 55.43 -20.40 2.48
CA LEU A 12 54.16 -20.14 1.82
C LEU A 12 54.41 -19.61 0.42
N VAL A 13 53.84 -20.31 -0.57
CA VAL A 13 53.89 -19.88 -1.97
C VAL A 13 52.91 -18.71 -2.17
N GLY A 14 53.46 -17.50 -2.23
CA GLY A 14 52.71 -16.27 -2.53
C GLY A 14 51.64 -15.91 -1.50
N GLU A 15 50.46 -15.48 -1.97
CA GLU A 15 49.31 -15.10 -1.15
C GLU A 15 48.27 -16.22 -0.99
N ALA A 16 48.70 -17.47 -0.92
CA ALA A 16 47.79 -18.58 -0.67
C ALA A 16 47.15 -18.43 0.73
N PRO A 17 45.80 -18.54 0.84
CA PRO A 17 45.10 -18.39 2.12
C PRO A 17 45.23 -19.62 3.03
N GLN A 18 45.68 -20.76 2.50
CA GLN A 18 45.82 -22.02 3.23
C GLN A 18 47.18 -22.67 2.93
N CYS A 19 47.83 -23.19 3.97
CA CYS A 19 49.07 -23.95 3.82
C CYS A 19 48.80 -25.30 3.14
N ARG A 20 49.56 -25.62 2.08
CA ARG A 20 49.44 -26.91 1.38
C ARG A 20 50.00 -28.10 2.17
N SER A 21 50.92 -27.83 3.12
CA SER A 21 51.62 -28.87 3.89
C SER A 21 50.78 -29.36 5.08
N CYS A 22 50.24 -28.43 5.89
CA CYS A 22 49.47 -28.78 7.10
C CYS A 22 47.99 -28.38 7.07
N GLY A 23 47.53 -27.66 6.03
CA GLY A 23 46.14 -27.21 5.93
C GLY A 23 45.78 -26.00 6.81
N ALA A 24 46.72 -25.44 7.57
CA ALA A 24 46.47 -24.26 8.40
C ALA A 24 46.03 -23.05 7.56
N VAL A 25 44.93 -22.41 7.97
CA VAL A 25 44.42 -21.18 7.35
C VAL A 25 45.21 -20.01 7.88
N ARG A 26 45.60 -19.09 6.98
CA ARG A 26 46.35 -17.90 7.33
C ARG A 26 45.45 -16.90 8.08
N GLY A 27 45.94 -16.31 9.16
CA GLY A 27 45.13 -15.42 10.02
C GLY A 27 44.63 -14.13 9.34
N ASP A 28 45.25 -13.71 8.23
CA ASP A 28 44.83 -12.57 7.39
C ASP A 28 44.01 -12.99 6.17
N ALA A 29 43.60 -14.27 6.08
CA ALA A 29 42.73 -14.72 4.99
C ALA A 29 41.32 -14.12 5.15
N VAL A 30 40.89 -13.34 4.17
CA VAL A 30 39.51 -12.84 4.07
C VAL A 30 38.67 -13.86 3.33
N TYR A 31 37.56 -14.29 3.94
CA TYR A 31 36.60 -15.19 3.31
C TYR A 31 35.35 -14.43 2.89
N THR A 32 34.98 -14.57 1.62
CA THR A 32 33.79 -13.96 1.02
C THR A 32 32.70 -15.01 0.90
N SER A 33 31.60 -14.81 1.63
CA SER A 33 30.47 -15.74 1.66
C SER A 33 29.56 -15.57 0.44
N ARG A 34 29.22 -16.69 -0.20
CA ARG A 34 28.31 -16.76 -1.36
C ARG A 34 26.88 -16.44 -0.94
N VAL A 35 26.45 -17.00 0.20
CA VAL A 35 25.11 -16.76 0.75
C VAL A 35 24.95 -15.31 1.22
N ALA A 36 25.99 -14.70 1.79
CA ALA A 36 25.95 -13.28 2.13
C ALA A 36 25.85 -12.39 0.88
N ALA A 37 26.64 -12.67 -0.16
CA ALA A 37 26.57 -11.94 -1.43
C ALA A 37 25.18 -12.04 -2.08
N ALA A 38 24.58 -13.24 -2.07
CA ALA A 38 23.21 -13.45 -2.58
C ALA A 38 22.15 -12.73 -1.74
N ALA A 39 22.27 -12.75 -0.41
CA ALA A 39 21.33 -12.04 0.46
C ALA A 39 21.38 -10.53 0.20
N LEU A 40 22.58 -9.96 0.10
CA LEU A 40 22.75 -8.55 -0.27
C LEU A 40 22.16 -8.26 -1.67
N ALA A 41 22.27 -9.19 -2.61
CA ALA A 41 21.70 -9.01 -3.95
C ALA A 41 20.17 -8.96 -3.93
N PHE A 42 19.50 -9.77 -3.09
CA PHE A 42 18.03 -9.77 -3.01
C PHE A 42 17.46 -8.61 -2.20
N PHE A 43 18.05 -8.27 -1.05
CA PHE A 43 17.47 -7.27 -0.14
C PHE A 43 17.96 -5.85 -0.41
N THR A 44 19.22 -5.70 -0.82
CA THR A 44 19.85 -4.39 -1.04
C THR A 44 20.42 -4.26 -2.45
N GLY A 45 19.95 -5.10 -3.36
CA GLY A 45 20.35 -5.13 -4.77
C GLY A 45 20.12 -3.83 -5.51
N ALA A 46 19.04 -3.09 -5.18
CA ALA A 46 18.76 -1.77 -5.74
C ALA A 46 19.92 -0.78 -5.55
N PHE A 47 20.68 -0.93 -4.46
CA PHE A 47 21.82 -0.09 -4.12
C PHE A 47 23.17 -0.70 -4.53
N GLY A 48 23.18 -1.91 -5.11
CA GLY A 48 24.40 -2.59 -5.53
C GLY A 48 25.32 -3.04 -4.40
N MET A 49 24.81 -3.18 -3.17
CA MET A 49 25.64 -3.57 -2.01
C MET A 49 26.35 -4.91 -2.21
N HIS A 50 25.74 -5.85 -2.94
CA HIS A 50 26.37 -7.12 -3.27
C HIS A 50 27.60 -6.96 -4.17
N ARG A 51 27.62 -5.96 -5.07
CA ARG A 51 28.79 -5.66 -5.91
C ARG A 51 29.91 -5.03 -5.10
N PHE A 52 29.58 -4.12 -4.18
CA PHE A 52 30.56 -3.56 -3.24
C PHE A 52 31.11 -4.62 -2.27
N TYR A 53 30.27 -5.57 -1.84
CA TYR A 53 30.71 -6.71 -1.03
C TYR A 53 31.75 -7.58 -1.74
N LEU A 54 31.66 -7.70 -3.07
CA LEU A 54 32.66 -8.40 -3.89
C LEU A 54 33.87 -7.52 -4.27
N GLY A 55 33.95 -6.28 -3.76
CA GLY A 55 35.02 -5.33 -4.09
C GLY A 55 34.96 -4.78 -5.53
N GLN A 56 33.80 -4.84 -6.19
CA GLN A 56 33.64 -4.41 -7.58
C GLN A 56 33.13 -2.96 -7.67
N TRP A 57 33.92 -2.09 -8.32
CA TRP A 57 33.61 -0.66 -8.48
C TRP A 57 32.33 -0.36 -9.27
N TRP A 58 31.91 -1.28 -10.14
CA TRP A 58 30.70 -1.13 -10.95
C TRP A 58 29.40 -1.10 -10.13
N GLY A 59 29.47 -1.36 -8.82
CA GLY A 59 28.36 -1.08 -7.90
C GLY A 59 27.88 0.38 -7.93
N ILE A 60 28.73 1.33 -8.35
CA ILE A 60 28.34 2.74 -8.49
C ILE A 60 27.21 2.94 -9.50
N PHE A 61 27.14 2.14 -10.57
CA PHE A 61 26.06 2.23 -11.56
C PHE A 61 24.71 1.84 -10.96
N TYR A 62 24.70 0.94 -9.97
CA TYR A 62 23.48 0.56 -9.26
C TYR A 62 22.99 1.74 -8.42
N LEU A 63 23.89 2.45 -7.73
CA LEU A 63 23.54 3.65 -6.97
C LEU A 63 23.00 4.78 -7.85
N LEU A 64 23.62 5.03 -9.00
CA LEU A 64 23.18 6.08 -9.93
C LEU A 64 21.82 5.74 -10.60
N LEU A 65 21.54 4.46 -10.82
CA LEU A 65 20.33 3.99 -11.50
C LEU A 65 19.25 3.48 -10.54
N CYS A 66 19.44 3.55 -9.21
CA CYS A 66 18.55 2.90 -8.23
C CYS A 66 17.08 3.36 -8.35
N TRP A 67 16.86 4.63 -8.68
CA TRP A 67 15.54 5.22 -8.87
C TRP A 67 14.77 4.68 -10.09
N THR A 68 15.46 4.10 -11.06
CA THR A 68 14.82 3.49 -12.25
C THR A 68 14.20 2.13 -11.96
N GLY A 69 14.53 1.50 -10.83
CA GLY A 69 14.14 0.13 -10.49
C GLY A 69 14.83 -0.96 -11.34
N ILE A 70 15.51 -0.61 -12.43
CA ILE A 70 16.27 -1.54 -13.28
C ILE A 70 17.35 -2.29 -12.48
N PRO A 71 18.16 -1.64 -11.61
CA PRO A 71 19.17 -2.34 -10.81
C PRO A 71 18.59 -3.41 -9.89
N SER A 72 17.36 -3.23 -9.39
CA SER A 72 16.69 -4.24 -8.55
C SER A 72 16.41 -5.53 -9.30
N LEU A 73 15.96 -5.43 -10.57
CA LEU A 73 15.72 -6.60 -11.42
C LEU A 73 17.03 -7.31 -11.78
N VAL A 74 18.05 -6.54 -12.15
CA VAL A 74 19.39 -7.09 -12.46
C VAL A 74 19.98 -7.79 -11.23
N ALA A 75 19.92 -7.15 -10.06
CA ALA A 75 20.43 -7.73 -8.81
C ALA A 75 19.67 -8.99 -8.39
N PHE A 76 18.35 -9.07 -8.66
CA PHE A 76 17.56 -10.28 -8.40
C PHE A 76 18.06 -11.45 -9.25
N VAL A 77 18.28 -11.24 -10.56
CA VAL A 77 18.85 -12.27 -11.46
C VAL A 77 20.25 -12.66 -11.01
N GLU A 78 21.10 -11.70 -10.64
CA GLU A 78 22.44 -11.97 -10.12
C GLU A 78 22.42 -12.76 -8.82
N GLY A 79 21.49 -12.46 -7.91
CA GLY A 79 21.27 -13.22 -6.67
C GLY A 79 20.98 -14.69 -6.96
N ILE A 80 20.14 -14.98 -7.96
CA ILE A 80 19.86 -16.35 -8.43
C ILE A 80 21.13 -16.99 -8.97
N VAL A 81 21.86 -16.32 -9.87
CA VAL A 81 23.10 -16.83 -10.45
C VAL A 81 24.15 -17.14 -9.36
N ILE A 82 24.30 -16.26 -8.36
CA ILE A 82 25.21 -16.46 -7.23
C ILE A 82 24.84 -17.72 -6.44
N LEU A 83 23.55 -17.93 -6.14
CA LEU A 83 23.09 -19.13 -5.43
C LEU A 83 23.17 -20.41 -6.26
N SER A 84 23.02 -20.31 -7.58
CA SER A 84 23.20 -21.42 -8.52
C SER A 84 24.67 -21.77 -8.77
N THR A 85 25.59 -20.85 -8.49
CA THR A 85 27.04 -21.10 -8.63
C THR A 85 27.50 -22.08 -7.55
N SER A 86 28.20 -23.16 -7.93
CA SER A 86 28.69 -24.16 -6.97
C SER A 86 29.67 -23.56 -5.95
N GLN A 87 29.69 -24.10 -4.72
CA GLN A 87 30.61 -23.61 -3.67
C GLN A 87 32.07 -23.67 -4.12
N LYS A 88 32.44 -24.71 -4.88
CA LYS A 88 33.79 -24.84 -5.45
C LYS A 88 34.10 -23.71 -6.43
N ALA A 89 33.23 -23.46 -7.41
CA ALA A 89 33.43 -22.39 -8.38
C ALA A 89 33.46 -21.01 -7.73
N TRP A 90 32.67 -20.80 -6.67
CA TRP A 90 32.72 -19.59 -5.88
C TRP A 90 34.07 -19.40 -5.18
N ASN A 91 34.53 -20.44 -4.48
CA ASN A 91 35.78 -20.38 -3.74
C ASN A 91 36.99 -20.20 -4.68
N ASP A 92 36.96 -20.82 -5.86
CA ASP A 92 38.01 -20.67 -6.88
C ASP A 92 38.11 -19.21 -7.37
N ASN A 93 36.98 -18.51 -7.54
CA ASN A 93 36.95 -17.12 -8.03
C ASN A 93 37.16 -16.06 -6.95
N TYR A 94 36.59 -16.24 -5.76
CA TYR A 94 36.53 -15.20 -4.72
C TYR A 94 37.36 -15.52 -3.46
N ASN A 95 37.65 -16.78 -3.19
CA ASN A 95 38.36 -17.22 -1.97
C ASN A 95 39.72 -17.88 -2.26
N LYS A 96 40.28 -17.72 -3.47
CA LYS A 96 41.56 -18.34 -3.91
C LYS A 96 41.62 -19.86 -3.62
N GLY A 97 40.49 -20.56 -3.72
CA GLY A 97 40.33 -21.99 -3.44
C GLY A 97 40.08 -22.38 -1.98
N LEU A 98 40.04 -21.43 -1.03
CA LEU A 98 39.78 -21.70 0.38
C LEU A 98 38.32 -22.14 0.60
N SER A 99 38.13 -23.25 1.34
CA SER A 99 36.81 -23.78 1.71
C SER A 99 36.69 -23.93 3.23
N LEU A 100 35.89 -23.08 3.88
CA LEU A 100 35.65 -23.12 5.33
C LEU A 100 34.41 -23.95 5.73
N GLY A 101 33.61 -24.44 4.77
CA GLY A 101 32.42 -25.25 5.04
C GLY A 101 31.40 -25.24 3.91
N ILE A 102 30.23 -25.84 4.15
CA ILE A 102 29.09 -25.87 3.22
C ILE A 102 28.11 -24.75 3.61
N GLU A 103 27.85 -23.82 2.69
CA GLU A 103 26.84 -22.78 2.89
C GLU A 103 25.46 -23.23 2.39
N LYS A 104 24.43 -23.17 3.25
CA LYS A 104 23.04 -23.46 2.87
C LYS A 104 22.34 -22.19 2.38
N GLY A 105 21.98 -22.15 1.09
CA GLY A 105 21.37 -20.98 0.46
C GLY A 105 19.84 -20.93 0.41
N GLY A 106 19.13 -21.99 0.84
CA GLY A 106 17.68 -22.11 0.61
C GLY A 106 16.84 -20.99 1.24
N VAL A 107 17.20 -20.55 2.45
CA VAL A 107 16.48 -19.46 3.15
C VAL A 107 16.54 -18.15 2.36
N VAL A 108 17.65 -17.89 1.69
CA VAL A 108 17.88 -16.65 0.93
C VAL A 108 17.01 -16.56 -0.33
N ILE A 109 16.44 -17.68 -0.81
CA ILE A 109 15.49 -17.69 -1.93
C ILE A 109 14.05 -17.49 -1.43
N VAL A 110 13.69 -18.20 -0.34
CA VAL A 110 12.30 -18.21 0.15
C VAL A 110 11.87 -16.85 0.69
N VAL A 111 12.73 -16.18 1.45
CA VAL A 111 12.40 -14.89 2.08
C VAL A 111 12.09 -13.78 1.05
N PRO A 112 12.90 -13.51 0.02
CA PRO A 112 12.58 -12.47 -0.96
C PRO A 112 11.33 -12.78 -1.80
N LEU A 113 11.05 -14.06 -2.09
CA LEU A 113 9.82 -14.44 -2.79
C LEU A 113 8.57 -14.13 -1.96
N ILE A 114 8.58 -14.48 -0.67
CA ILE A 114 7.49 -14.17 0.26
C ILE A 114 7.33 -12.66 0.41
N PHE A 115 8.43 -11.93 0.58
CA PHE A 115 8.42 -10.47 0.70
C PHE A 115 7.82 -9.80 -0.54
N MET A 116 8.19 -10.24 -1.75
CA MET A 116 7.64 -9.75 -3.00
C MET A 116 6.13 -10.02 -3.12
N ALA A 117 5.67 -11.20 -2.69
CA ALA A 117 4.24 -11.54 -2.70
C ALA A 117 3.43 -10.63 -1.76
N PHE A 118 3.91 -10.38 -0.54
CA PHE A 118 3.24 -9.47 0.41
C PHE A 118 3.21 -8.03 -0.08
N LEU A 119 4.31 -7.54 -0.67
CA LEU A 119 4.33 -6.21 -1.30
C LEU A 119 3.32 -6.09 -2.44
N GLY A 120 3.19 -7.13 -3.26
CA GLY A 120 2.18 -7.19 -4.33
C GLY A 120 0.74 -7.10 -3.79
N ILE A 121 0.43 -7.82 -2.73
CA ILE A 121 -0.89 -7.76 -2.06
C ILE A 121 -1.14 -6.35 -1.52
N GLY A 122 -0.13 -5.72 -0.90
CA GLY A 122 -0.24 -4.35 -0.39
C GLY A 122 -0.54 -3.32 -1.48
N MET A 123 0.11 -3.43 -2.64
CA MET A 123 -0.17 -2.57 -3.80
C MET A 123 -1.60 -2.75 -4.31
N LEU A 124 -2.08 -3.99 -4.44
CA LEU A 124 -3.46 -4.26 -4.85
C LEU A 124 -4.47 -3.72 -3.83
N ALA A 125 -4.20 -3.87 -2.53
CA ALA A 125 -5.04 -3.34 -1.47
C ALA A 125 -5.10 -1.80 -1.49
N ALA A 126 -3.98 -1.11 -1.74
CA ALA A 126 -3.94 0.35 -1.80
C ALA A 126 -4.83 0.93 -2.91
N ILE A 127 -5.04 0.20 -4.01
CA ILE A 127 -5.96 0.60 -5.09
C ILE A 127 -7.41 0.21 -4.76
N ALA A 128 -7.62 -0.98 -4.19
CA ALA A 128 -8.96 -1.48 -3.90
C ALA A 128 -9.64 -0.77 -2.72
N LEU A 129 -8.89 -0.43 -1.67
CA LEU A 129 -9.42 0.19 -0.45
C LEU A 129 -10.13 1.54 -0.70
N PRO A 130 -9.56 2.53 -1.42
CA PRO A 130 -10.26 3.79 -1.66
C PRO A 130 -11.53 3.61 -2.49
N ALA A 131 -11.52 2.69 -3.46
CA ALA A 131 -12.70 2.37 -4.26
C ALA A 131 -13.81 1.73 -3.42
N TYR A 132 -13.45 0.80 -2.52
CA TYR A 132 -14.40 0.18 -1.60
C TYR A 132 -15.01 1.20 -0.63
N GLN A 133 -14.19 2.10 -0.07
CA GLN A 133 -14.67 3.17 0.79
C GLN A 133 -15.66 4.11 0.08
N ASP A 134 -15.39 4.50 -1.16
CA ASP A 134 -16.30 5.37 -1.90
C ASP A 134 -17.64 4.68 -2.19
N TYR A 135 -17.64 3.37 -2.43
CA TYR A 135 -18.86 2.58 -2.58
C TYR A 135 -19.68 2.53 -1.27
N THR A 136 -19.05 2.27 -0.13
CA THR A 136 -19.77 2.19 1.16
C THR A 136 -20.32 3.54 1.58
N ARG A 137 -19.56 4.64 1.39
CA ARG A 137 -20.05 6.01 1.67
C ARG A 137 -21.29 6.33 0.86
N ARG A 138 -21.28 6.02 -0.45
CA ARG A 138 -22.42 6.24 -1.32
C ARG A 138 -23.63 5.40 -0.89
N SER A 139 -23.42 4.18 -0.41
CA SER A 139 -24.50 3.35 0.14
C SER A 139 -25.11 3.96 1.40
N GLN A 140 -24.29 4.51 2.31
CA GLN A 140 -24.77 5.12 3.56
C GLN A 140 -25.54 6.43 3.30
N ILE A 141 -25.12 7.22 2.31
CA ILE A 141 -25.84 8.44 1.88
C ILE A 141 -27.26 8.13 1.38
N LEU A 142 -27.54 6.90 0.94
CA LEU A 142 -28.90 6.51 0.55
C LEU A 142 -29.88 6.50 1.73
N GLU A 143 -29.44 6.30 2.97
CA GLU A 143 -30.32 6.39 4.14
C GLU A 143 -30.83 7.82 4.32
N SER A 144 -29.92 8.80 4.20
CA SER A 144 -30.28 10.21 4.22
C SER A 144 -31.22 10.59 3.07
N HIS A 145 -31.01 10.01 1.88
CA HIS A 145 -31.92 10.20 0.74
C HIS A 145 -33.31 9.60 1.02
N GLN A 146 -33.36 8.37 1.53
CA GLN A 146 -34.61 7.68 1.84
C GLN A 146 -35.39 8.39 2.95
N LEU A 147 -34.72 9.00 3.92
CA LEU A 147 -35.36 9.84 4.91
C LEU A 147 -35.99 11.08 4.28
N ALA A 148 -35.26 11.77 3.39
CA ALA A 148 -35.81 12.93 2.68
C ALA A 148 -37.04 12.55 1.84
N GLU A 149 -37.01 11.42 1.11
CA GLU A 149 -38.16 10.94 0.34
C GLU A 149 -39.39 10.65 1.22
N GLN A 150 -39.21 10.22 2.46
CA GLN A 150 -40.32 10.03 3.42
C GLN A 150 -40.89 11.35 3.93
N LEU A 151 -40.08 12.41 4.00
CA LEU A 151 -40.51 13.73 4.50
C LEU A 151 -41.22 14.57 3.44
N LYS A 152 -40.90 14.38 2.15
CA LYS A 152 -41.55 15.08 1.04
C LYS A 152 -43.08 15.05 1.08
N PRO A 153 -43.76 13.88 1.18
CA PRO A 153 -45.22 13.85 1.22
C PRO A 153 -45.78 14.60 2.44
N LEU A 154 -45.09 14.59 3.58
CA LEU A 154 -45.54 15.34 4.76
C LEU A 154 -45.47 16.86 4.56
N VAL A 155 -44.44 17.35 3.87
CA VAL A 155 -44.34 18.77 3.49
C VAL A 155 -45.47 19.14 2.51
N GLU A 156 -45.77 18.26 1.56
CA GLU A 156 -46.88 18.46 0.61
C GLU A 156 -48.23 18.48 1.32
N ASP A 157 -48.47 17.57 2.25
CA ASP A 157 -49.69 17.52 3.06
C ASP A 157 -49.85 18.80 3.90
N TYR A 158 -48.77 19.28 4.51
CA TYR A 158 -48.77 20.54 5.24
C TYR A 158 -49.15 21.73 4.35
N LEU A 159 -48.56 21.78 3.16
CA LEU A 159 -48.84 22.82 2.15
C LEU A 159 -50.31 22.79 1.71
N GLN A 160 -50.90 21.61 1.53
CA GLN A 160 -52.31 21.47 1.15
C GLN A 160 -53.24 21.99 2.25
N GLN A 161 -52.95 21.67 3.51
CA GLN A 161 -53.78 22.03 4.65
C GLN A 161 -53.69 23.52 5.03
N HIS A 162 -52.47 24.07 5.04
CA HIS A 162 -52.22 25.42 5.55
C HIS A 162 -52.01 26.47 4.45
N GLN A 163 -51.84 26.04 3.18
CA GLN A 163 -51.51 26.90 2.04
C GLN A 163 -50.17 27.64 2.14
N GLU A 164 -49.38 27.36 3.19
CA GLU A 164 -48.07 27.93 3.48
C GLU A 164 -47.01 26.81 3.60
N TRP A 165 -45.74 27.15 3.37
CA TRP A 165 -44.64 26.19 3.53
C TRP A 165 -44.28 26.00 5.02
N PRO A 166 -43.95 24.78 5.46
CA PRO A 166 -43.47 24.56 6.81
C PRO A 166 -42.10 25.21 7.02
N GLU A 167 -41.92 25.90 8.13
CA GLU A 167 -40.65 26.52 8.54
C GLU A 167 -39.84 25.64 9.49
N ARG A 168 -40.43 24.60 10.08
CA ARG A 168 -39.77 23.74 11.07
C ARG A 168 -40.22 22.29 10.95
N TYR A 169 -39.30 21.37 11.27
CA TYR A 169 -39.59 19.93 11.32
C TYR A 169 -40.78 19.57 12.22
N SER A 170 -40.91 20.23 13.37
CA SER A 170 -41.99 19.98 14.34
C SER A 170 -43.40 20.31 13.83
N GLN A 171 -43.52 21.04 12.72
CA GLN A 171 -44.82 21.34 12.09
C GLN A 171 -45.31 20.19 11.22
N LEU A 172 -44.43 19.25 10.86
CA LEU A 172 -44.81 18.05 10.12
C LEU A 172 -45.38 17.00 11.06
N ALA A 173 -46.36 16.24 10.57
CA ALA A 173 -46.87 15.03 11.22
C ALA A 173 -45.88 13.85 11.10
N ALA A 174 -44.60 14.07 11.44
CA ALA A 174 -43.51 13.11 11.26
C ALA A 174 -43.38 12.10 12.41
N GLY A 175 -44.41 11.94 13.26
CA GLY A 175 -44.34 11.27 14.56
C GLY A 175 -43.81 9.83 14.56
N ASP A 176 -43.96 9.11 13.45
CA ASP A 176 -43.51 7.72 13.30
C ASP A 176 -42.21 7.57 12.49
N ILE A 177 -41.65 8.67 11.96
CA ILE A 177 -40.43 8.61 11.16
C ILE A 177 -39.22 8.46 12.08
N VAL A 178 -38.56 7.31 11.97
CA VAL A 178 -37.31 7.03 12.66
C VAL A 178 -36.15 7.62 11.85
N ILE A 179 -35.36 8.49 12.48
CA ILE A 179 -34.13 9.02 11.89
C ILE A 179 -33.08 7.89 11.89
N PRO A 180 -32.53 7.49 10.72
CA PRO A 180 -31.52 6.44 10.63
C PRO A 180 -30.21 6.83 11.33
N GLU A 181 -29.42 5.83 11.72
CA GLU A 181 -28.11 6.06 12.37
C GLU A 181 -27.13 6.83 11.47
N MET A 182 -27.21 6.66 10.15
CA MET A 182 -26.34 7.38 9.21
C MET A 182 -26.82 8.81 8.92
N VAL A 183 -27.76 9.34 9.71
CA VAL A 183 -28.25 10.73 9.65
C VAL A 183 -28.00 11.42 11.00
N ASP A 184 -27.34 12.58 10.97
CA ASP A 184 -27.05 13.36 12.18
C ASP A 184 -28.25 14.23 12.58
N SER A 185 -28.80 14.96 11.60
CA SER A 185 -29.92 15.86 11.83
C SER A 185 -30.74 16.11 10.56
N VAL A 186 -31.96 16.60 10.78
CA VAL A 186 -32.86 17.07 9.73
C VAL A 186 -33.41 18.43 10.14
N GLU A 187 -33.39 19.36 9.20
CA GLU A 187 -34.04 20.66 9.34
C GLU A 187 -34.98 20.90 8.18
N ILE A 188 -35.98 21.73 8.42
CA ILE A 188 -36.88 22.24 7.39
C ILE A 188 -36.74 23.75 7.39
N ASN A 189 -36.61 24.34 6.21
CA ASN A 189 -36.57 25.78 6.05
C ASN A 189 -37.41 26.15 4.83
N THR A 190 -38.52 26.86 5.05
CA THR A 190 -39.45 27.29 3.99
C THR A 190 -39.85 26.15 3.03
N GLY A 191 -40.11 24.97 3.59
CA GLY A 191 -40.45 23.74 2.85
C GLY A 191 -39.25 22.97 2.30
N ALA A 192 -38.05 23.55 2.23
CA ALA A 192 -36.85 22.83 1.86
C ALA A 192 -36.44 21.86 2.97
N ILE A 193 -36.17 20.60 2.60
CA ILE A 193 -35.70 19.56 3.52
C ILE A 193 -34.18 19.53 3.45
N ILE A 194 -33.53 19.76 4.57
CA ILE A 194 -32.07 19.74 4.70
C ILE A 194 -31.69 18.57 5.60
N VAL A 195 -30.88 17.65 5.08
CA VAL A 195 -30.45 16.43 5.78
C VAL A 195 -28.93 16.44 5.90
N TRP A 196 -28.43 16.30 7.13
CA TRP A 196 -27.00 16.15 7.41
C TRP A 196 -26.68 14.67 7.60
N PRO A 197 -25.86 14.07 6.73
CA PRO A 197 -25.34 12.72 6.95
C PRO A 197 -24.52 12.66 8.24
N ALA A 198 -24.53 11.50 8.90
CA ALA A 198 -23.70 11.27 10.08
C ALA A 198 -22.22 11.47 9.75
N SER A 199 -21.49 12.13 10.66
CA SER A 199 -20.05 12.36 10.50
C SER A 199 -19.23 11.06 10.38
N SER A 200 -19.76 9.94 10.90
CA SER A 200 -19.20 8.59 10.78
C SER A 200 -19.15 8.06 9.34
N VAL A 201 -19.99 8.58 8.44
CA VAL A 201 -19.96 8.27 7.00
C VAL A 201 -18.69 8.84 6.35
N GLY A 202 -18.08 9.87 6.94
CA GLY A 202 -16.90 10.53 6.37
C GLY A 202 -17.21 11.32 5.09
N VAL A 203 -18.46 11.79 4.96
CA VAL A 203 -18.91 12.74 3.93
C VAL A 203 -19.37 14.00 4.64
N TYR A 204 -18.88 15.15 4.19
CA TYR A 204 -19.17 16.44 4.82
C TYR A 204 -20.18 17.23 3.99
N GLY A 205 -21.00 18.02 4.68
CA GLY A 205 -22.04 18.85 4.07
C GLY A 205 -23.45 18.33 4.31
N TYR A 206 -24.41 18.94 3.63
CA TYR A 206 -25.81 18.55 3.70
C TYR A 206 -26.37 18.22 2.31
N MET A 207 -27.45 17.45 2.30
CA MET A 207 -28.31 17.30 1.14
C MET A 207 -29.53 18.18 1.29
N MET A 208 -29.84 18.95 0.25
CA MET A 208 -30.96 19.88 0.25
C MET A 208 -31.96 19.52 -0.84
N TYR A 209 -33.21 19.36 -0.43
CA TYR A 209 -34.35 19.09 -1.31
C TYR A 209 -35.29 20.28 -1.26
N SER A 210 -35.30 21.08 -2.31
CA SER A 210 -36.10 22.30 -2.41
C SER A 210 -37.39 22.01 -3.18
N PRO A 211 -38.57 22.29 -2.59
CA PRO A 211 -39.83 22.14 -3.29
C PRO A 211 -40.08 23.36 -4.20
N LEU A 212 -40.65 23.11 -5.38
CA LEU A 212 -41.07 24.15 -6.32
C LEU A 212 -42.53 23.93 -6.66
N ARG A 213 -43.38 24.94 -6.47
CA ARG A 213 -44.77 24.86 -6.96
C ARG A 213 -44.74 24.80 -8.49
N TYR A 214 -45.40 23.79 -9.05
CA TYR A 214 -45.52 23.60 -10.49
C TYR A 214 -46.96 23.23 -10.83
N GLY A 215 -47.74 24.24 -11.23
CA GLY A 215 -49.19 24.10 -11.40
C GLY A 215 -49.88 23.80 -10.07
N GLU A 216 -50.67 22.72 -10.03
CA GLU A 216 -51.34 22.24 -8.82
C GLU A 216 -50.49 21.26 -7.98
N GLY A 217 -49.28 20.93 -8.44
CA GLY A 217 -48.39 19.99 -7.76
C GLY A 217 -47.10 20.61 -7.22
N VAL A 218 -46.33 19.81 -6.49
CA VAL A 218 -44.99 20.15 -6.01
C VAL A 218 -43.95 19.34 -6.78
N LYS A 219 -42.95 20.02 -7.33
CA LYS A 219 -41.79 19.39 -7.97
C LYS A 219 -40.57 19.57 -7.06
N TRP A 220 -39.94 18.46 -6.69
CA TRP A 220 -38.73 18.49 -5.86
C TRP A 220 -37.46 18.61 -6.71
N ARG A 221 -36.53 19.44 -6.23
CA ARG A 221 -35.20 19.61 -6.82
C ARG A 221 -34.14 19.35 -5.74
N CYS A 222 -33.05 18.68 -6.12
CA CYS A 222 -31.95 18.34 -5.25
C CYS A 222 -30.62 18.89 -5.81
N THR A 223 -30.49 20.21 -5.92
CA THR A 223 -29.35 20.87 -6.62
C THR A 223 -28.51 21.78 -5.73
N GLU A 224 -28.94 22.05 -4.50
CA GLU A 224 -28.26 22.97 -3.57
C GLU A 224 -27.51 22.21 -2.45
N SER A 225 -27.35 20.89 -2.61
CA SER A 225 -26.57 20.05 -1.71
C SER A 225 -25.08 20.42 -1.74
N THR A 226 -24.45 20.50 -0.56
CA THR A 226 -23.00 20.77 -0.45
C THR A 226 -22.15 19.51 -0.41
N VAL A 227 -22.79 18.34 -0.25
CA VAL A 227 -22.13 17.03 -0.36
C VAL A 227 -21.54 16.86 -1.77
N GLU A 228 -20.33 16.28 -1.86
CA GLU A 228 -19.68 16.03 -3.14
C GLU A 228 -20.58 15.20 -4.09
N ALA A 229 -20.73 15.68 -5.33
CA ALA A 229 -21.64 15.08 -6.32
C ALA A 229 -21.41 13.59 -6.56
N LYS A 230 -20.18 13.08 -6.38
CA LYS A 230 -19.87 11.64 -6.55
C LYS A 230 -20.58 10.73 -5.54
N TYR A 231 -20.92 11.26 -4.37
CA TYR A 231 -21.64 10.52 -3.32
C TYR A 231 -23.16 10.69 -3.41
N LEU A 232 -23.64 11.70 -4.16
CA LEU A 232 -25.06 11.96 -4.30
C LEU A 232 -25.78 10.86 -5.12
N PRO A 233 -27.05 10.57 -4.80
CA PRO A 233 -27.92 9.75 -5.63
C PRO A 233 -28.01 10.26 -7.07
N GLY A 234 -28.39 9.40 -8.02
CA GLY A 234 -28.54 9.82 -9.42
C GLY A 234 -29.58 10.93 -9.64
N SER A 235 -30.60 11.02 -8.79
CA SER A 235 -31.63 12.06 -8.80
C SER A 235 -31.15 13.42 -8.28
N CYS A 236 -30.01 13.46 -7.59
CA CYS A 236 -29.39 14.61 -6.95
C CYS A 236 -28.05 15.02 -7.59
N ARG A 237 -27.72 14.44 -8.75
CA ARG A 237 -26.51 14.74 -9.52
C ARG A 237 -26.78 15.67 -10.68
#